data_AF-L9YBU4-F1
#
_entry.id   AF-L9YBU4-F1
#
_cell.length_a   1.000
_cell.length_b   1.000
_cell.length_c   1.000
_cell.angle_alpha   90.00
_cell.angle_beta   90.00
_cell.angle_gamma   90.00
#
_symmetry.space_group_name_H-M   'P 1'
#
loop_
_entity.id
_entity.type
_entity.pdbx_description
1 polymer ?
#
loop_
_entity_poly.entity_id
_entity_poly.type
_entity_poly.pdbx_seq_one_letter_code
_entity_poly.pdbx_strand_id
1 'polypeptide(L)' 'MASATEKQETDRVREIGHDEYDPVGTAILIGIYFLILVLLWLFMYFVEFLGNGPTVVGALQPVLLGVGLA' A
#
# COMPACT_ATOMS: atom_id res chain seq x y z
N MET A 1 18.13 42.32 19.44
CA MET A 1 17.32 41.12 19.76
C MET A 1 17.02 40.23 18.54
N ALA A 2 17.60 40.46 17.35
CA ALA A 2 17.36 39.62 16.17
C ALA A 2 18.18 38.31 16.11
N SER A 3 19.28 38.22 16.87
CA SER A 3 20.23 37.10 16.78
C SER A 3 19.76 35.79 17.46
N ALA A 4 18.83 35.86 18.41
CA ALA A 4 18.32 34.67 19.10
C ALA A 4 17.36 33.83 18.23
N THR A 5 16.67 34.48 17.29
CA THR A 5 15.72 33.82 16.37
C THR A 5 16.43 33.13 15.21
N GLU A 6 17.53 33.71 14.71
CA GLU A 6 18.33 33.17 13.59
C GLU A 6 19.09 31.88 13.96
N LYS A 7 19.54 31.77 15.21
CA LYS A 7 20.23 30.56 15.71
C LYS A 7 19.30 29.35 15.85
N GLN A 8 17.99 29.57 16.00
CA GLN A 8 17.00 28.47 16.11
C GLN A 8 16.58 27.90 14.75
N GLU A 9 16.75 28.63 13.65
CA GLU A 9 16.33 28.17 12.32
C GLU A 9 17.36 27.24 11.67
N THR A 10 18.66 27.51 11.87
CA THR A 10 19.77 26.68 11.38
C THR A 10 19.93 25.34 12.12
N ASP A 11 19.40 25.23 13.34
CA ASP A 11 19.49 24.04 14.21
C ASP A 11 18.34 23.03 14.02
N ARG A 12 17.46 23.23 13.02
CA ARG A 12 16.30 22.33 12.79
C ARG A 12 16.62 21.07 11.99
N VAL A 13 17.80 20.96 11.39
CA VAL A 13 18.18 19.79 10.59
C VAL A 13 19.29 19.05 11.31
N ARG A 14 18.89 18.17 12.24
CA ARG A 14 19.79 17.20 12.88
C ARG A 14 19.83 15.94 12.03
N GLU A 15 21.03 15.55 11.56
CA GLU A 15 21.22 14.21 10.97
C GLU A 15 20.94 13.15 12.04
N ILE A 16 20.02 12.24 11.74
CA ILE A 16 19.70 11.11 12.61
C ILE A 16 20.70 9.99 12.31
N GLY A 17 21.37 9.47 13.35
CA GLY A 17 22.26 8.31 13.20
C GLY A 17 21.45 7.05 12.87
N HIS A 18 22.04 6.11 12.12
CA HIS A 18 21.37 4.83 11.79
C HIS A 18 21.10 3.97 13.02
N ASP A 19 21.88 4.19 14.07
CA ASP A 19 21.84 3.63 15.42
C ASP A 19 20.71 4.20 16.29
N GLU A 20 20.18 5.38 15.94
CA GLU A 20 19.01 6.00 16.59
C GLU A 20 17.70 5.65 15.86
N TYR A 21 17.78 5.00 14.69
CA TYR A 21 16.62 4.56 13.92
C TYR A 21 16.06 3.24 14.47
N ASP A 22 14.85 3.29 15.02
CA ASP A 22 14.09 2.09 15.43
C ASP A 22 13.06 1.71 14.34
N PRO A 23 13.30 0.62 13.58
CA PRO A 23 12.41 0.20 12.50
C PRO A 23 11.14 -0.51 12.99
N VAL A 24 11.02 -0.83 14.29
CA VAL A 24 9.89 -1.63 14.81
C VAL A 24 8.57 -0.91 14.57
N GLY A 25 8.51 0.40 14.78
CA GLY A 25 7.30 1.19 14.51
C GLY A 25 6.88 1.11 13.04
N THR A 26 7.82 1.34 12.12
CA THR A 26 7.56 1.23 10.67
C THR A 26 7.14 -0.19 10.27
N ALA A 27 7.78 -1.21 10.81
CA ALA A 27 7.43 -2.61 10.56
C ALA A 27 6.00 -2.93 11.01
N ILE A 28 5.57 -2.42 12.17
CA ILE A 28 4.19 -2.58 12.66
C ILE A 28 3.20 -1.89 11.72
N LEU A 29 3.49 -0.66 11.28
CA LEU A 29 2.64 0.07 10.33
C LEU A 29 2.45 -0.71 9.02
N ILE A 30 3.55 -1.21 8.45
CA ILE A 30 3.52 -2.02 7.24
C ILE A 30 2.76 -3.33 7.48
N GLY A 31 2.98 -3.99 8.61
CA GLY A 31 2.31 -5.24 8.98
C GLY A 31 0.79 -5.08 9.09
N ILE A 32 0.33 -4.02 9.76
CA ILE A 32 -1.10 -3.70 9.88
C ILE A 32 -1.68 -3.35 8.50
N TYR A 33 -0.98 -2.54 7.71
CA TYR A 33 -1.42 -2.19 6.36
C TYR A 33 -1.58 -3.44 5.47
N PHE A 34 -0.59 -4.33 5.47
CA PHE A 34 -0.64 -5.58 4.74
C PHE A 34 -1.80 -6.48 5.21
N LEU A 35 -2.03 -6.58 6.52
CA LEU A 35 -3.14 -7.34 7.08
C LEU A 35 -4.49 -6.81 6.58
N ILE A 36 -4.67 -5.49 6.56
CA ILE A 36 -5.90 -4.86 6.03
C ILE A 36 -6.08 -5.20 4.55
N LEU A 37 -5.03 -5.13 3.73
CA LEU A 37 -5.11 -5.48 2.31
C LEU A 37 -5.53 -6.94 2.11
N VAL A 38 -4.94 -7.89 2.85
CA VAL A 38 -5.30 -9.31 2.77
C VAL A 38 -6.74 -9.54 3.21
N LEU A 39 -7.19 -8.88 4.28
CA LEU A 39 -8.57 -8.98 4.74
C LEU A 39 -9.56 -8.43 3.72
N LEU A 40 -9.29 -7.26 3.14
CA LEU A 40 -10.13 -6.68 2.08
C LEU A 40 -10.13 -7.55 0.83
N TRP A 41 -8.99 -8.11 0.45
CA TRP A 41 -8.86 -9.02 -0.67
C TRP A 41 -9.69 -10.30 -0.47
N LEU A 42 -9.55 -10.96 0.69
CA LEU A 42 -10.35 -12.13 1.06
C LEU A 42 -11.84 -11.79 1.14
N PHE A 43 -12.19 -10.64 1.71
CA PHE A 43 -13.57 -10.18 1.80
C PHE A 43 -14.17 -9.99 0.41
N MET A 44 -13.45 -9.36 -0.51
CA MET A 44 -13.93 -9.19 -1.88
C MET A 44 -14.07 -10.50 -2.63
N TYR A 45 -13.14 -11.43 -2.42
CA TYR A 45 -13.27 -12.80 -2.91
C TYR A 45 -14.57 -13.45 -2.43
N PHE A 46 -14.88 -13.37 -1.13
CA PHE A 46 -16.14 -13.91 -0.63
C PHE A 46 -17.37 -13.23 -1.23
N VAL A 47 -17.36 -11.90 -1.39
CA VAL A 47 -18.46 -11.15 -2.02
C VAL A 47 -18.68 -11.56 -3.49
N GLU A 48 -17.60 -11.86 -4.22
CA GLU A 48 -17.66 -12.28 -5.61
C GLU A 48 -18.07 -13.75 -5.78
N PHE A 49 -17.59 -14.64 -4.90
CA PHE A 49 -17.69 -16.09 -5.10
C PHE A 49 -18.70 -16.83 -4.18
N LEU A 50 -19.24 -16.20 -3.12
CA LEU A 50 -20.27 -16.79 -2.21
C LEU A 50 -21.70 -16.31 -2.50
N GLY A 51 -22.14 -16.25 -3.76
CA GLY A 51 -23.56 -15.94 -4.02
C GLY A 51 -24.00 -15.80 -5.47
N ASN A 52 -23.10 -15.40 -6.38
CA ASN A 52 -23.38 -15.33 -7.81
C ASN A 52 -22.37 -16.22 -8.56
N GLY A 53 -22.86 -17.04 -9.50
CA GLY A 53 -22.03 -17.91 -10.33
C GLY A 53 -20.91 -17.14 -11.06
N PRO A 54 -19.93 -17.87 -11.62
CA PRO A 54 -18.61 -17.36 -11.99
C PRO A 54 -18.69 -16.15 -12.94
N THR A 55 -18.58 -14.93 -12.40
CA THR A 55 -18.40 -13.71 -13.20
C THR A 55 -16.93 -13.45 -13.50
N VAL A 56 -16.19 -14.47 -13.96
CA VAL A 56 -14.83 -14.29 -14.48
C VAL A 56 -14.92 -13.89 -15.96
N VAL A 57 -15.41 -12.68 -16.26
CA VAL A 57 -15.40 -12.12 -17.63
C VAL A 57 -14.12 -11.28 -17.89
N GLY A 58 -13.08 -11.43 -17.06
CA GLY A 58 -11.92 -10.54 -17.07
C GLY A 58 -10.80 -10.86 -18.06
N ALA A 59 -10.56 -12.12 -18.42
CA ALA A 59 -9.31 -12.46 -19.13
C ALA A 59 -9.45 -13.39 -20.35
N LEU A 60 -10.48 -14.24 -20.44
CA LEU A 60 -10.59 -15.21 -21.54
C LEU A 60 -11.67 -14.85 -22.58
N GLN A 61 -12.67 -14.03 -22.22
CA GLN A 61 -13.76 -13.68 -23.14
C GLN A 61 -13.33 -12.77 -24.32
N PRO A 62 -12.50 -11.71 -24.14
CA PRO A 62 -12.11 -10.87 -25.27
C PRO A 62 -10.94 -11.44 -26.09
N VAL A 63 -10.13 -12.34 -25.53
CA VAL A 63 -8.95 -12.89 -26.22
C VAL A 63 -9.32 -14.02 -27.18
N LEU A 64 -10.33 -14.84 -26.87
CA LEU A 64 -10.81 -15.89 -27.77
C LEU A 64 -11.59 -15.37 -29.00
N LEU A 65 -12.10 -14.14 -28.96
CA LEU A 65 -12.89 -13.53 -30.05
C LEU A 65 -12.13 -12.43 -30.83
N GLY A 66 -10.98 -11.97 -30.33
CA GLY A 66 -10.28 -10.78 -30.86
C GLY A 66 -9.12 -11.03 -31.82
N VAL A 67 -8.65 -12.28 -31.98
CA VAL A 67 -7.49 -12.59 -32.84
C VAL A 67 -7.77 -13.84 -33.69
N GLY A 68 -8.43 -13.64 -34.83
CA GLY A 68 -8.30 -14.48 -36.03
C GLY A 68 -9.07 -15.80 -36.05
N LEU A 69 -10.24 -15.79 -36.70
CA LEU A 69 -10.64 -16.82 -37.69
C LEU A 69 -11.97 -16.43 -38.35
N ALA A 70 -11.89 -16.20 -39.67
CA ALA A 70 -12.95 -16.07 -40.69
C ALA A 70 -13.82 -14.80 -40.68
#